data_AF-A0A1H3KQB2-F1
#
_entry.id   AF-A0A1H3KQB2-F1
#
_cell.length_a   1.000
_cell.length_b   1.000
_cell.length_c   1.000
_cell.angle_alpha   90.00
_cell.angle_beta   90.00
_cell.angle_gamma   90.00
#
_symmetry.space_group_name_H-M   'P 1'
#
loop_
_entity.id
_entity.type
_entity.pdbx_description
1 polymer ?
#
loop_
_entity_poly.entity_id
_entity_poly.type
_entity_poly.pdbx_seq_one_letter_code
_entity_poly.pdbx_strand_id
1 'polypeptide(L)' 'MPRGDKSSYTDKQKRQAEHIEEGYRKEGVSKKEAEERAWRTVNKQDHGGKKSGAGRKDSH' A
#
# COMPACT_ATOMS: atom_id res chain seq x y z
N MET A 1 6.20 -8.96 -2.88
CA MET A 1 5.40 -8.10 -1.97
C MET A 1 4.97 -8.92 -0.77
N PRO A 2 4.77 -8.34 0.44
CA PRO A 2 4.31 -9.11 1.58
C PRO A 2 3.03 -9.85 1.18
N ARG A 3 3.03 -11.17 1.38
CA ARG A 3 1.95 -12.08 0.98
C ARG A 3 0.73 -11.95 1.91
N GLY A 4 0.45 -10.72 2.35
CA GLY A 4 -0.73 -10.39 3.13
C GLY A 4 -1.92 -10.32 2.20
N ASP A 5 -2.95 -11.08 2.54
CA ASP A 5 -4.21 -11.13 1.81
C ASP A 5 -4.72 -9.69 1.59
N LYS A 6 -4.92 -9.27 0.34
CA LYS A 6 -5.34 -7.90 -0.02
C LYS A 6 -6.68 -7.51 0.62
N SER A 7 -7.42 -8.48 1.15
CA SER A 7 -8.62 -8.29 1.99
C SER A 7 -8.35 -7.53 3.30
N SER A 8 -7.10 -7.50 3.77
CA SER A 8 -6.72 -6.79 5.01
C SER A 8 -6.59 -5.27 4.85
N TYR A 9 -6.62 -4.75 3.62
CA TYR A 9 -6.56 -3.32 3.36
C TYR A 9 -7.88 -2.61 3.62
N THR A 10 -7.80 -1.51 4.36
CA THR A 10 -8.93 -0.62 4.64
C THR A 10 -9.36 0.12 3.38
N ASP A 11 -10.63 0.53 3.31
CA ASP A 11 -11.15 1.31 2.17
C ASP A 11 -10.46 2.68 2.02
N LYS A 12 -9.80 3.16 3.08
CA LYS A 12 -8.93 4.34 3.00
C LYS A 12 -7.66 4.05 2.20
N GLN A 13 -7.02 2.89 2.43
CA GLN A 13 -5.83 2.48 1.70
C GLN A 13 -6.12 2.22 0.22
N LYS A 14 -7.28 1.62 -0.11
CA LYS A 14 -7.71 1.42 -1.50
C LYS A 14 -7.86 2.75 -2.24
N ARG A 15 -8.60 3.71 -1.67
CA ARG A 15 -8.76 5.07 -2.25
C ARG A 15 -7.42 5.80 -2.43
N GLN A 16 -6.51 5.64 -1.47
CA GLN A 16 -5.21 6.27 -1.53
C GLN A 16 -4.32 5.63 -2.61
N ALA A 17 -4.39 4.31 -2.78
CA ALA A 17 -3.70 3.60 -3.86
C ALA A 17 -4.24 4.02 -5.23
N GLU A 18 -5.55 4.10 -5.41
CA GLU A 18 -6.17 4.55 -6.67
C GLU A 18 -5.72 5.97 -7.06
N HIS A 19 -5.66 6.89 -6.10
CA HIS A 19 -5.24 8.27 -6.36
C HIS A 19 -3.76 8.38 -6.73
N ILE A 20 -2.91 7.51 -6.18
CA ILE A 20 -1.48 7.44 -6.51
C ILE A 20 -1.27 6.73 -7.86
N GLU A 21 -2.03 5.67 -8.14
CA GLU A 21 -2.03 4.99 -9.45
C GLU A 21 -2.36 5.98 -10.57
N GLU A 22 -3.37 6.81 -10.38
CA GLU A 22 -3.75 7.83 -11.35
C GLU A 22 -2.59 8.80 -11.65
N GLY A 23 -1.84 9.21 -10.63
CA GLY A 23 -0.63 10.02 -10.79
C GLY A 23 0.42 9.35 -11.66
N TYR A 24 0.76 8.09 -11.37
CA TYR A 24 1.72 7.33 -12.16
C TYR A 24 1.25 7.07 -13.59
N ARG A 25 -0.06 6.85 -13.80
CA ARG A 25 -0.63 6.70 -15.14
C ARG A 25 -0.54 8.00 -15.94
N LYS A 26 -0.71 9.16 -15.31
CA LYS A 26 -0.49 10.47 -15.94
C LYS A 26 0.98 10.69 -16.30
N GLU A 27 1.90 10.14 -15.53
CA GLU A 27 3.34 10.12 -15.84
C GLU A 27 3.72 9.11 -16.94
N GLY A 28 2.76 8.37 -17.50
CA GLY A 28 2.99 7.39 -18.58
C GLY A 28 3.40 6.00 -18.10
N VAL A 29 3.31 5.72 -16.80
CA VAL A 29 3.57 4.38 -16.25
C VAL A 29 2.42 3.44 -16.63
N SER A 30 2.76 2.19 -16.99
CA SER A 30 1.77 1.17 -17.30
C SER A 30 0.86 0.89 -16.10
N LYS A 31 -0.42 0.58 -16.33
CA LYS A 31 -1.42 0.37 -15.26
C LYS A 31 -0.93 -0.61 -14.18
N LYS A 32 -0.35 -1.73 -14.59
CA LYS A 32 0.14 -2.76 -13.67
C LYS A 32 1.26 -2.24 -12.77
N GLU A 33 2.19 -1.48 -13.35
CA GLU A 33 3.31 -0.92 -12.60
C GLU A 33 2.90 0.27 -11.73
N ALA A 34 1.97 1.09 -12.21
CA ALA A 34 1.34 2.16 -11.44
C ALA A 34 0.64 1.60 -10.20
N GLU A 35 -0.14 0.52 -10.36
CA GLU A 35 -0.82 -0.18 -9.27
C GLU A 35 0.21 -0.71 -8.26
N GLU A 36 1.26 -1.41 -8.72
CA GLU A 36 2.30 -1.94 -7.83
C GLU A 36 3.03 -0.83 -7.05
N ARG A 37 3.39 0.27 -7.70
CA ARG A 37 4.04 1.44 -7.08
C ARG A 37 3.11 2.15 -6.10
N ALA A 38 1.83 2.29 -6.45
CA ALA A 38 0.83 2.88 -5.59
C ALA A 38 0.63 2.07 -4.30
N TRP A 39 0.47 0.75 -4.42
CA TRP A 39 0.35 -0.14 -3.26
C TRP A 39 1.60 -0.13 -2.39
N ARG A 40 2.79 -0.05 -2.98
CA ARG A 40 4.05 0.06 -2.23
C ARG A 40 4.12 1.35 -1.43
N THR A 41 3.61 2.45 -2.00
CA THR A 41 3.57 3.77 -1.37
C THR A 41 2.61 3.78 -0.19
N VAL A 42 1.40 3.26 -0.37
CA VAL A 42 0.40 3.12 0.71
C VAL A 42 0.93 2.22 1.83
N ASN A 43 1.53 1.08 1.49
CA ASN A 43 2.15 0.19 2.48
C ASN A 43 3.29 0.85 3.25
N LYS A 44 4.11 1.69 2.59
CA LYS A 44 5.19 2.43 3.24
C LYS A 44 4.66 3.50 4.20
N GLN A 45 3.60 4.21 3.81
CA GLN A 45 2.96 5.24 4.64
C GLN A 45 2.22 4.64 5.86
N ASP A 46 1.72 3.42 5.73
CA ASP A 46 0.90 2.75 6.74
C ASP A 46 1.65 1.66 7.52
N HIS A 47 2.97 1.52 7.30
CA HIS A 47 3.81 0.44 7.82
C HIS A 47 3.27 -0.99 7.58
N GLY A 48 2.46 -1.19 6.55
CA GLY A 48 1.88 -2.50 6.22
C GLY A 48 0.63 -2.87 7.01
N GLY A 49 -0.04 -1.92 7.67
CA GLY A 49 -1.42 -2.08 8.11
C GLY A 49 -1.72 -1.47 9.47
N LYS A 50 -2.70 -0.56 9.52
CA LYS A 50 -3.43 -0.13 10.73
C LYS A 50 -4.25 -1.25 11.39
N LYS A 51 -3.90 -2.52 11.19
CA LYS A 51 -4.32 -3.60 12.07
C LYS A 51 -3.14 -3.85 13.01
N SER A 52 -3.25 -3.27 14.20
CA SER A 52 -2.40 -3.50 15.37
C SER A 52 -1.75 -4.89 15.36
N GLY A 53 -0.43 -5.00 15.19
CA GLY A 53 0.21 -6.31 15.40
C GLY A 53 1.58 -6.62 14.80
N ALA A 54 2.21 -5.80 13.96
CA ALA A 54 3.49 -6.17 13.34
C ALA A 54 4.60 -5.14 13.59
N GLY A 55 4.99 -4.96 14.85
CA GLY A 55 6.09 -4.03 15.15
C GLY A 55 6.50 -3.83 16.61
N ARG A 56 6.14 -4.71 17.55
CA ARG A 56 6.73 -4.69 18.89
C ARG A 56 7.45 -6.00 19.17
N LYS A 57 8.66 -6.10 18.61
CA LYS A 57 9.78 -6.74 19.31
C LYS A 57 10.60 -5.59 19.87
N ASP A 58 10.20 -5.07 21.03
CA ASP A 58 11.13 -4.37 21.89
C ASP A 58 11.45 -5.35 23.02
N SER A 59 12.68 -5.84 22.97
CA SER A 59 13.29 -6.66 23.99
C SER A 59 13.73 -5.74 25.13
N HIS A 60 13.03 -5.79 26.27
CA HIS A 60 13.62 -5.59 27.60
C HIS A 60 12.75 -6.25 28.66
#